data_AF-A0A6A6G0Q6-F1
#
_entry.id   AF-A0A6A6G0Q6-F1
#
_cell.length_a   1.000
_cell.length_b   1.000
_cell.length_c   1.000
_cell.angle_alpha   90.00
_cell.angle_beta   90.00
_cell.angle_gamma   90.00
#
_symmetry.space_group_name_H-M   'P 1'
#
loop_
_entity.id
_entity.type
_entity.pdbx_description
1 polymer ?
#
loop_
_entity_poly.entity_id
_entity_poly.type
_entity_poly.pdbx_seq_one_letter_code
_entity_poly.pdbx_strand_id
1 'polypeptide(L)'
;PPTSPGKGDGKLKVGTEEWAAVRRNNHKEVERRRRETINEGINELGKIVPGAERNKGSILSRAVMYITDLTERQKEMETKNNLEKMMFEQAIAEMSASGDKLKSEVKRL
;
A
#
# COMPACT_ATOMS: atom_id res chain seq x y z
N PRO A 1 13.31 -62.27 -9.54
CA PRO A 1 13.63 -60.92 -9.01
C PRO A 1 13.74 -59.89 -10.15
N PRO A 2 12.88 -58.84 -10.21
CA PRO A 2 13.02 -57.81 -11.22
C PRO A 2 13.97 -56.70 -10.73
N THR A 3 14.97 -56.40 -11.53
CA THR A 3 15.88 -55.26 -11.36
C THR A 3 15.20 -54.00 -11.87
N SER A 4 14.87 -53.06 -10.98
CA SER A 4 14.47 -51.71 -11.35
C SER A 4 15.65 -50.95 -11.95
N PRO A 5 15.55 -50.37 -13.17
CA PRO A 5 16.57 -49.47 -13.66
C PRO A 5 16.45 -48.14 -12.92
N GLY A 6 17.56 -47.72 -12.32
CA GLY A 6 17.70 -46.49 -11.55
C GLY A 6 17.17 -45.28 -12.32
N LYS A 7 16.34 -44.51 -11.63
CA LYS A 7 15.93 -43.16 -12.01
C LYS A 7 17.20 -42.32 -12.06
N GLY A 8 17.70 -42.09 -13.27
CA GLY A 8 18.89 -41.27 -13.48
C GLY A 8 18.66 -39.87 -12.93
N ASP A 9 19.41 -39.51 -11.90
CA ASP A 9 19.59 -38.14 -11.47
C ASP A 9 20.23 -37.34 -12.62
N GLY A 10 19.38 -36.78 -13.47
CA GLY A 10 19.73 -35.94 -14.62
C GLY A 10 20.28 -34.57 -14.21
N LYS A 11 21.27 -34.53 -13.32
CA LYS A 11 22.12 -33.34 -13.18
C LYS A 11 23.07 -33.32 -14.36
N LEU A 12 22.72 -32.52 -15.37
CA LEU A 12 23.60 -32.21 -16.50
C LEU A 12 25.02 -31.90 -15.99
N LYS A 13 26.02 -32.52 -16.60
CA LYS A 13 27.41 -32.41 -16.15
C LYS A 13 27.88 -30.96 -16.27
N VAL A 14 28.31 -30.39 -15.14
CA VAL A 14 28.80 -29.00 -15.07
C VAL A 14 29.91 -28.80 -16.09
N GLY A 15 29.76 -27.78 -16.95
CA GLY A 15 30.73 -27.46 -18.01
C GLY A 15 30.37 -27.97 -19.41
N THR A 16 29.28 -28.74 -19.59
CA THR A 16 28.78 -29.06 -20.94
C THR A 16 28.02 -27.88 -21.55
N GLU A 17 27.94 -27.85 -22.88
CA GLU A 17 27.18 -26.84 -23.62
C GLU A 17 25.70 -26.82 -23.23
N GLU A 18 25.11 -27.99 -22.97
CA GLU A 18 23.75 -28.15 -22.46
C GLU A 18 23.57 -27.55 -21.06
N TRP A 19 24.53 -27.76 -20.16
CA TRP A 19 24.51 -27.16 -18.82
C TRP A 19 24.58 -25.62 -18.90
N ALA A 20 25.41 -25.10 -19.80
CA ALA A 20 25.51 -23.66 -20.06
C ALA A 20 24.22 -23.10 -20.71
N ALA A 21 23.57 -23.83 -21.61
CA ALA A 21 22.30 -23.47 -22.21
C ALA A 21 21.16 -23.41 -21.19
N VAL A 22 21.06 -24.41 -20.31
CA VAL A 22 20.06 -24.44 -19.22
C VAL A 22 20.27 -23.27 -18.26
N ARG A 23 21.51 -22.96 -17.87
CA ARG A 23 21.80 -21.77 -17.05
C ARG A 23 21.37 -20.47 -17.72
N ARG A 24 21.67 -20.29 -19.01
CA ARG A 24 21.25 -19.09 -19.77
C ARG A 24 19.73 -18.96 -19.84
N ASN A 25 19.03 -20.06 -20.11
CA ASN A 25 17.56 -20.05 -20.18
C ASN A 25 16.92 -19.79 -18.82
N ASN A 26 17.43 -20.41 -17.75
CA ASN A 26 16.97 -20.14 -16.40
C ASN A 26 17.19 -18.66 -16.01
N HIS A 27 18.34 -18.10 -16.35
CA HIS A 27 18.62 -16.68 -16.08
C HIS A 27 17.66 -15.76 -16.85
N LYS A 28 17.38 -16.04 -18.13
CA LYS A 28 16.40 -15.31 -18.93
C LYS A 28 15.00 -15.38 -18.33
N GLU A 29 14.59 -16.55 -17.86
CA GLU A 29 13.28 -16.80 -17.26
C GLU A 29 13.13 -16.04 -15.94
N VAL A 30 14.16 -16.06 -15.09
CA VAL A 30 14.19 -15.28 -13.84
C VAL A 30 14.04 -13.79 -14.14
N GLU A 31 14.77 -13.25 -15.12
CA GLU A 31 14.67 -11.83 -15.47
C GLU A 31 13.34 -11.47 -16.15
N ARG A 32 12.73 -12.40 -16.90
CA ARG A 32 11.38 -12.21 -17.45
C ARG A 32 10.36 -12.06 -16.33
N ARG A 33 10.33 -12.98 -15.36
CA ARG A 33 9.41 -12.93 -14.21
C ARG A 33 9.60 -11.66 -13.39
N ARG A 34 10.85 -11.26 -13.12
CA ARG A 34 11.15 -10.00 -12.44
C ARG A 34 10.52 -8.81 -13.16
N ARG A 35 10.69 -8.72 -14.48
CA ARG A 35 10.11 -7.63 -15.28
C ARG A 35 8.58 -7.64 -15.27
N GLU A 36 7.96 -8.81 -15.30
CA GLU A 36 6.50 -8.94 -15.21
C GLU A 36 5.97 -8.44 -13.88
N THR A 37 6.53 -8.87 -12.76
CA THR A 37 6.14 -8.40 -11.42
C THR A 37 6.29 -6.88 -11.29
N ILE A 38 7.37 -6.30 -11.82
CA ILE A 38 7.57 -4.84 -11.80
C ILE A 38 6.49 -4.14 -12.64
N ASN A 39 6.18 -4.66 -13.82
CA ASN A 39 5.18 -4.05 -14.71
C ASN A 39 3.78 -4.14 -14.13
N GLU A 40 3.43 -5.26 -13.52
CA GLU A 40 2.18 -5.44 -12.78
C GLU A 40 2.06 -4.41 -11.67
N GLY A 41 3.10 -4.27 -10.83
CA GLY A 41 3.11 -3.27 -9.76
C GLY A 41 2.94 -1.83 -10.26
N ILE A 42 3.61 -1.47 -11.35
CA ILE A 42 3.45 -0.13 -11.96
C ILE A 42 2.02 0.06 -12.51
N ASN A 43 1.44 -0.97 -13.13
CA ASN A 43 0.08 -0.88 -13.66
C ASN A 43 -0.96 -0.77 -12.54
N GLU A 44 -0.80 -1.47 -11.43
CA GLU A 44 -1.68 -1.33 -10.26
C GLU A 44 -1.61 0.08 -9.67
N LEU A 45 -0.41 0.67 -9.56
CA LEU A 45 -0.26 2.07 -9.18
C LEU A 45 -1.02 3.00 -10.13
N GLY A 46 -0.98 2.73 -11.43
CA GLY A 46 -1.68 3.53 -12.44
C GLY A 46 -3.21 3.54 -12.28
N LYS A 47 -3.81 2.49 -11.69
CA LYS A 47 -5.27 2.40 -11.48
C LYS A 47 -5.77 3.27 -10.34
N ILE A 48 -4.95 3.48 -9.31
CA ILE A 48 -5.34 4.21 -8.08
C ILE A 48 -4.89 5.67 -8.08
N VAL A 49 -3.95 6.04 -8.95
CA VAL A 49 -3.39 7.39 -9.03
C VAL A 49 -4.13 8.19 -10.11
N PRO A 50 -4.82 9.30 -9.75
CA PRO A 50 -5.56 10.11 -10.72
C PRO A 50 -4.68 10.71 -11.82
N GLY A 51 -5.09 10.52 -13.09
CA GLY A 51 -4.43 11.08 -14.27
C GLY A 51 -3.07 10.47 -14.60
N ALA A 52 -2.81 9.23 -14.16
CA ALA A 52 -1.57 8.48 -14.41
C ALA A 52 -1.59 7.59 -15.66
N GLU A 53 -2.51 7.79 -16.60
CA GLU A 53 -2.92 6.74 -17.57
C GLU A 53 -1.96 6.39 -18.71
N ARG A 54 -0.79 7.04 -18.87
CA ARG A 54 -0.07 7.00 -20.17
C ARG A 54 1.27 6.29 -20.19
N ASN A 55 2.14 6.46 -19.19
CA ASN A 55 3.46 5.81 -19.21
C ASN A 55 4.01 5.54 -17.81
N LYS A 56 4.95 4.59 -17.71
CA LYS A 56 5.54 4.16 -16.42
C LYS A 56 6.19 5.33 -15.65
N GLY A 57 6.87 6.23 -16.36
CA GLY A 57 7.48 7.41 -15.74
C GLY A 57 6.44 8.37 -15.14
N SER A 58 5.35 8.64 -15.86
CA SER A 58 4.25 9.48 -15.40
C SER A 58 3.50 8.82 -14.26
N ILE A 59 3.31 7.50 -14.29
CA ILE A 59 2.69 6.76 -13.18
C ILE A 59 3.52 6.94 -11.92
N LEU A 60 4.82 6.69 -11.99
CA LEU A 60 5.71 6.81 -10.83
C LEU A 60 5.77 8.25 -10.29
N SER A 61 5.94 9.24 -11.17
CA SER A 61 5.97 10.65 -10.78
C SER A 61 4.65 11.11 -10.17
N ARG A 62 3.51 10.76 -10.79
CA ARG A 62 2.19 11.09 -10.24
C ARG A 62 1.90 10.37 -8.94
N ALA A 63 2.35 9.12 -8.78
CA ALA A 63 2.16 8.37 -7.55
C ALA A 63 2.86 9.07 -6.37
N VAL A 64 4.09 9.55 -6.58
CA VAL A 64 4.82 10.31 -5.55
C VAL A 64 4.04 11.58 -5.18
N MET A 65 3.65 12.38 -6.17
CA MET A 65 2.89 13.60 -5.91
C MET A 65 1.57 13.33 -5.17
N TYR A 66 0.85 12.30 -5.60
CA TYR A 66 -0.45 11.95 -5.03
C TYR A 66 -0.34 11.45 -3.59
N ILE A 67 0.68 10.64 -3.28
CA ILE A 67 0.93 10.18 -1.90
C ILE A 67 1.31 11.35 -0.99
N THR A 68 2.13 12.29 -1.48
CA THR A 68 2.49 13.49 -0.71
C THR A 68 1.26 14.33 -0.39
N ASP A 69 0.44 14.62 -1.41
CA ASP A 69 -0.80 15.39 -1.27
C ASP A 69 -1.82 14.67 -0.37
N LEU A 70 -1.99 13.34 -0.50
CA LEU A 70 -2.84 12.57 0.41
C LEU A 70 -2.38 12.66 1.86
N THR A 71 -1.07 12.62 2.10
CA THR A 71 -0.48 12.71 3.45
C THR A 71 -0.73 14.09 4.06
N GLU A 72 -0.58 15.15 3.27
CA GLU A 72 -0.86 16.52 3.70
C GLU A 72 -2.35 16.72 4.00
N ARG A 73 -3.24 16.31 3.08
CA ARG A 73 -4.69 16.35 3.30
C ARG A 73 -5.14 15.56 4.52
N GLN A 74 -4.52 14.40 4.77
CA GLN A 74 -4.81 13.60 5.97
C GLN A 74 -4.44 14.37 7.24
N LYS A 75 -3.27 15.02 7.28
CA LYS A 75 -2.82 15.82 8.42
C LYS A 75 -3.73 17.04 8.67
N GLU A 76 -4.13 17.73 7.60
CA GLU A 76 -5.08 18.85 7.70
C GLU A 76 -6.44 18.39 8.22
N MET A 77 -6.97 17.29 7.69
CA MET A 77 -8.23 16.71 8.15
C MET A 77 -8.16 16.29 9.62
N GLU A 78 -7.07 15.66 10.04
CA GLU A 78 -6.85 15.30 11.45
C GLU A 78 -6.85 16.55 12.35
N THR A 79 -6.15 17.60 11.93
CA THR A 79 -6.12 18.88 12.66
C THR A 79 -7.51 19.49 12.78
N LYS A 80 -8.28 19.51 11.69
CA LYS A 80 -9.66 20.02 11.67
C LYS A 80 -10.56 19.20 12.57
N ASN A 81 -10.50 17.87 12.48
CA ASN A 81 -11.31 16.97 13.30
C ASN A 81 -10.99 17.14 14.79
N ASN A 82 -9.72 17.33 15.15
CA ASN A 82 -9.32 17.57 16.53
C ASN A 82 -9.85 18.92 17.05
N LEU A 83 -9.79 19.97 16.23
CA LEU A 83 -10.36 21.27 16.58
C LEU A 83 -11.88 21.20 16.78
N GLU A 84 -12.60 20.58 15.86
CA GLU A 84 -14.04 20.40 15.95
C GLU A 84 -14.44 19.63 17.22
N LYS A 85 -13.71 18.56 17.56
CA LYS A 85 -13.91 17.83 18.82
C LYS A 85 -13.74 18.72 20.05
N MET A 86 -12.63 19.48 20.13
CA MET A 86 -12.40 20.40 21.26
C MET A 86 -13.52 21.45 21.38
N MET A 87 -14.00 22.00 20.26
CA MET A 87 -15.10 22.96 20.25
C MET A 87 -16.42 22.33 20.74
N PHE A 88 -16.74 21.11 20.31
CA PHE A 88 -17.92 20.40 20.79
C PHE A 88 -17.84 20.05 22.27
N GLU A 89 -16.68 19.60 22.75
CA GLU A 89 -16.45 19.32 24.16
C GLU A 89 -16.64 20.58 25.01
N GLN A 90 -16.13 21.73 24.56
CA GLN A 90 -16.34 23.02 25.21
C GLN A 90 -17.82 23.40 25.24
N ALA A 91 -18.53 23.30 24.10
CA ALA A 91 -19.96 23.62 24.03
C ALA A 91 -20.81 22.72 24.94
N ILE A 92 -20.48 21.43 25.02
CA ILE A 92 -21.13 20.48 25.93
C ILE A 92 -20.89 20.88 27.40
N ALA A 93 -19.66 21.25 27.76
CA ALA A 93 -19.33 21.69 29.11
C ALA A 93 -20.09 22.96 29.51
N GLU A 94 -20.16 23.96 28.62
CA GLU A 94 -20.89 25.21 28.83
C GLU A 94 -22.40 24.96 28.98
N MET A 95 -22.98 24.14 28.11
CA MET A 95 -24.40 23.79 28.18
C MET A 95 -24.74 23.00 29.43
N SER A 96 -23.87 22.07 29.85
CA SER A 96 -24.04 21.29 31.09
C SER A 96 -23.99 22.21 32.31
N ALA A 97 -23.01 23.12 32.38
CA ALA A 97 -22.89 24.09 33.46
C ALA A 97 -24.09 25.04 33.53
N SER A 98 -24.60 25.49 32.38
CA SER A 98 -25.83 26.29 32.30
C SER A 98 -27.04 25.51 32.81
N GLY A 99 -27.19 24.25 32.39
CA GLY A 99 -28.27 23.37 32.86
C GLY A 99 -28.24 23.14 34.37
N ASP A 100 -27.06 22.95 34.96
CA ASP A 100 -26.91 22.78 36.41
C ASP A 100 -27.26 24.06 37.18
N LYS A 101 -26.89 25.23 36.67
CA LYS A 101 -27.30 26.54 37.23
C LYS A 101 -28.82 26.67 37.24
N LEU A 102 -29.49 26.44 36.11
CA LEU A 102 -30.96 26.52 36.04
C LEU A 102 -31.64 25.54 37.02
N LYS A 103 -31.14 24.29 37.10
CA LYS A 103 -31.67 23.31 38.07
C LYS A 103 -31.51 23.78 39.51
N SER A 104 -30.39 24.41 39.85
CA SER A 104 -30.17 24.94 41.20
C SER A 104 -31.09 26.11 41.54
N GLU A 105 -31.40 26.97 40.56
CA GLU A 105 -32.28 28.12 40.75
C GLU A 105 -33.73 27.68 40.94
N VAL A 106 -34.20 26.71 40.14
CA VAL A 106 -35.54 26.10 40.31
C VAL A 106 -35.69 25.44 41.68
N LYS A 107 -34.66 24.76 42.21
CA LYS A 107 -34.71 24.17 43.56
C LYS A 107 -34.78 25.20 44.69
N ARG A 108 -34.47 26.47 44.41
CA ARG A 108 -34.43 27.55 45.40
C ARG A 108 -35.75 28.33 45.47
N LEU A 109 -36.67 28.09 44.53
CA LEU A 109 -38.03 28.62 44.46
C LEU A 109 -39.01 27.60 45.05
#